data_AF-A0A6S7GEK9-F1
#
_entry.id   AF-A0A6S7GEK9-F1
#
_cell.length_a   1.000
_cell.length_b   1.000
_cell.length_c   1.000
_cell.angle_alpha   90.00
_cell.angle_beta   90.00
_cell.angle_gamma   90.00
#
_symmetry.space_group_name_H-M   'P 1'
#
loop_
_entity.id
_entity.type
_entity.pdbx_description
1 polymer ?
#
loop_
_entity_poly.entity_id
_entity_poly.type
_entity_poly.pdbx_seq_one_letter_code
_entity_poly.pdbx_strand_id
1 'polypeptide(L)'
;MFTKEESAGKIGTSRASMNRCGKTNAAKGVHRHYNEYKDFHSREIEAHVCASFMDMCEMVKIEEDEMDKFGYYYCQFPSCGLVFSTKQTQKRHERQFHPNGNFDAPPIEQEITTRFEEDFMFNYHQVKLMFGLILMAFEDAVKEGDGQQLFEIYKLFLLLYKANGHTKYAYATLLYLDKICSIFSEYEANRLKWNWFYNNHGGKGKDIPLDLKKEHQNKQLKKMWRALGPNLNEKNAARLAGTLDSVECIMQSVDKDCKVIERKSHRAVPKKEQAVYQIVKDSTIKKVFTNTPGREGHPSFSNFRSNLLPCMDYRDLHRWMRDNISNWKSIYLANLDS
;
A
#
# COMPACT_ATOMS: atom_id res chain seq x y z
N MET A 1 6.01 -2.31 -4.23
CA MET A 1 5.34 -3.62 -4.08
C MET A 1 6.08 -4.66 -4.92
N PHE A 2 6.14 -5.90 -4.47
CA PHE A 2 6.88 -6.97 -5.13
C PHE A 2 6.10 -7.52 -6.33
N THR A 3 6.45 -7.13 -7.55
CA THR A 3 5.77 -7.58 -8.77
C THR A 3 6.80 -7.97 -9.81
N LYS A 4 6.70 -9.21 -10.30
CA LYS A 4 7.52 -9.76 -11.38
C LYS A 4 6.58 -10.40 -12.41
N GLU A 5 6.86 -10.24 -13.69
CA GLU A 5 5.99 -10.78 -14.75
C GLU A 5 5.97 -12.32 -14.72
N GLU A 6 7.12 -12.95 -14.46
CA GLU A 6 7.26 -14.40 -14.33
C GLU A 6 6.47 -15.00 -13.13
N SER A 7 5.88 -14.16 -12.27
CA SER A 7 5.09 -14.61 -11.14
C SER A 7 3.59 -14.76 -11.46
N ALA A 8 3.17 -14.53 -12.70
CA ALA A 8 1.77 -14.53 -13.13
C ALA A 8 0.97 -15.81 -12.83
N GLY A 9 1.61 -16.98 -12.87
CA GLY A 9 0.98 -18.27 -12.52
C GLY A 9 1.05 -18.63 -11.03
N LYS A 10 1.74 -17.82 -10.21
CA LYS A 10 2.09 -18.15 -8.82
C LYS A 10 1.05 -17.52 -7.88
N ILE A 11 0.00 -18.28 -7.55
CA ILE A 11 -1.04 -17.86 -6.59
C ILE A 11 -0.39 -17.33 -5.31
N GLY A 12 -0.86 -16.19 -4.78
CA GLY A 12 -0.26 -15.48 -3.65
C GLY A 12 0.61 -14.28 -4.06
N THR A 13 1.15 -14.28 -5.29
CA THR A 13 1.91 -13.12 -5.80
C THR A 13 1.01 -12.02 -6.35
N SER A 14 1.46 -10.76 -6.29
CA SER A 14 0.67 -9.61 -6.77
C SER A 14 0.29 -9.73 -8.25
N ARG A 15 1.20 -10.25 -9.08
CA ARG A 15 0.92 -10.47 -10.50
C ARG A 15 -0.20 -11.49 -10.74
N ALA A 16 -0.19 -12.61 -10.00
CA ALA A 16 -1.23 -13.62 -10.11
C ALA A 16 -2.58 -13.11 -9.62
N SER A 17 -2.58 -12.35 -8.51
CA SER A 17 -3.77 -11.69 -7.98
C SER A 17 -4.38 -10.70 -8.97
N MET A 18 -3.56 -9.87 -9.64
CA MET A 18 -4.05 -8.96 -10.70
C MET A 18 -4.76 -9.72 -11.83
N ASN A 19 -4.21 -10.85 -12.27
CA ASN A 19 -4.81 -11.67 -13.33
C ASN A 19 -6.13 -12.30 -12.88
N ARG A 20 -6.15 -12.93 -11.70
CA ARG A 20 -7.33 -13.61 -11.14
C ARG A 20 -8.48 -12.65 -10.82
N CYS A 21 -8.16 -11.41 -10.44
CA CYS A 21 -9.16 -10.37 -10.18
C CYS A 21 -9.52 -9.54 -11.43
N GLY A 22 -9.04 -9.92 -12.62
CA GLY A 22 -9.33 -9.21 -13.87
C GLY A 22 -8.76 -7.79 -13.95
N LYS A 23 -7.74 -7.45 -13.15
CA LYS A 23 -7.13 -6.11 -13.07
C LYS A 23 -5.98 -5.97 -14.06
N THR A 24 -6.25 -6.23 -15.33
CA THR A 24 -5.26 -6.24 -16.43
C THR A 24 -4.56 -4.89 -16.63
N ASN A 25 -5.24 -3.77 -16.36
CA ASN A 25 -4.61 -2.44 -16.43
C ASN A 25 -3.61 -2.22 -15.29
N ALA A 26 -3.91 -2.64 -14.06
CA ALA A 26 -2.94 -2.61 -12.96
C ALA A 26 -1.70 -3.44 -13.30
N ALA A 27 -1.92 -4.57 -13.98
CA ALA A 27 -0.86 -5.43 -14.49
C ALA A 27 0.11 -4.74 -15.47
N LYS A 28 -0.27 -3.65 -16.13
CA LYS A 28 0.65 -2.91 -17.02
C LYS A 28 1.67 -2.05 -16.27
N GLY A 29 1.58 -1.99 -14.93
CA GLY A 29 2.57 -1.37 -14.07
C GLY A 29 2.34 0.11 -13.79
N VAL A 30 3.06 0.59 -12.77
CA VAL A 30 2.92 1.93 -12.19
C VAL A 30 3.18 3.06 -13.18
N HIS A 31 4.09 2.88 -14.13
CA HIS A 31 4.46 3.92 -15.09
C HIS A 31 3.41 4.20 -16.17
N ARG A 32 2.56 3.21 -16.48
CA ARG A 32 1.53 3.32 -17.53
C ARG A 32 0.14 3.53 -16.95
N HIS A 33 -0.16 2.88 -15.84
CA HIS A 33 -1.49 2.83 -15.22
C HIS A 33 -1.37 3.03 -13.71
N TYR A 34 -0.80 4.16 -13.29
CA TYR A 34 -0.55 4.49 -11.88
C TYR A 34 -1.81 4.33 -11.01
N ASN A 35 -2.93 4.91 -11.43
CA ASN A 35 -4.17 4.89 -10.64
C ASN A 35 -4.70 3.48 -10.47
N GLU A 36 -4.79 2.69 -11.55
CA GLU A 36 -5.25 1.30 -11.48
C GLU A 36 -4.28 0.42 -10.67
N TYR A 37 -2.97 0.68 -10.79
CA TYR A 37 -1.93 -0.01 -10.01
C TYR A 37 -2.04 0.30 -8.51
N LYS A 38 -2.19 1.58 -8.15
CA LYS A 38 -2.39 2.02 -6.77
C LYS A 38 -3.65 1.40 -6.17
N ASP A 39 -4.79 1.54 -6.86
CA ASP A 39 -6.08 0.98 -6.46
C ASP A 39 -6.03 -0.52 -6.19
N PHE A 40 -5.29 -1.27 -7.01
CA PHE A 40 -5.13 -2.70 -6.82
C PHE A 40 -4.34 -3.02 -5.55
N HIS A 41 -3.21 -2.34 -5.33
CA HIS A 41 -2.36 -2.61 -4.18
C HIS A 41 -3.02 -2.22 -2.86
N SER A 42 -3.79 -1.14 -2.81
CA SER A 42 -4.60 -0.82 -1.62
C SER A 42 -5.54 -1.97 -1.25
N ARG A 43 -6.25 -2.54 -2.23
CA ARG A 43 -7.14 -3.71 -2.02
C ARG A 43 -6.38 -4.97 -1.65
N GLU A 44 -5.21 -5.16 -2.24
CA GLU A 44 -4.36 -6.29 -1.91
C GLU A 44 -3.89 -6.22 -0.46
N ILE A 45 -3.55 -5.03 0.03
CA ILE A 45 -3.18 -4.80 1.42
C ILE A 45 -4.38 -5.05 2.35
N GLU A 46 -5.56 -4.53 2.02
CA GLU A 46 -6.81 -4.85 2.75
C GLU A 46 -7.02 -6.36 2.86
N ALA A 47 -6.85 -7.11 1.76
CA ALA A 47 -6.96 -8.56 1.77
C ALA A 47 -5.88 -9.23 2.63
N HIS A 48 -4.65 -8.73 2.64
CA HIS A 48 -3.59 -9.27 3.50
C HIS A 48 -3.91 -9.02 4.99
N VAL A 49 -4.46 -7.86 5.34
CA VAL A 49 -4.93 -7.57 6.71
C VAL A 49 -6.03 -8.54 7.12
N CYS A 50 -7.04 -8.76 6.27
CA CYS A 50 -8.10 -9.72 6.54
C CYS A 50 -7.53 -11.14 6.70
N ALA A 51 -6.69 -11.59 5.78
CA ALA A 51 -6.09 -12.93 5.83
C ALA A 51 -5.21 -13.14 7.07
N SER A 52 -4.40 -12.15 7.47
CA SER A 52 -3.59 -12.23 8.69
C SER A 52 -4.45 -12.24 9.95
N PHE A 53 -5.53 -11.45 9.98
CA PHE A 53 -6.46 -11.41 11.11
C PHE A 53 -7.20 -12.73 11.25
N MET A 54 -7.66 -13.31 10.14
CA MET A 54 -8.29 -14.63 10.12
C MET A 54 -7.38 -15.72 10.67
N ASP A 55 -6.12 -15.74 10.24
CA ASP A 55 -5.13 -16.72 10.73
C ASP A 55 -4.89 -16.55 12.24
N MET A 56 -4.69 -15.31 12.70
CA MET A 56 -4.54 -14.96 14.12
C MET A 56 -5.76 -15.35 14.97
N CYS A 57 -6.97 -15.24 14.43
CA CYS A 57 -8.22 -15.62 15.09
C CYS A 57 -8.61 -17.09 14.83
N GLU A 58 -7.74 -17.90 14.22
CA GLU A 58 -7.98 -19.30 13.87
C GLU A 58 -9.28 -19.52 13.06
N MET A 59 -9.63 -18.53 12.24
CA MET A 59 -10.82 -18.56 11.39
C MET A 59 -10.57 -19.48 10.20
N VAL A 60 -11.30 -20.60 10.16
CA VAL A 60 -11.12 -21.61 9.10
C VAL A 60 -11.74 -21.17 7.76
N LYS A 61 -12.74 -20.28 7.76
CA LYS A 61 -13.49 -19.87 6.54
C LYS A 61 -14.04 -18.44 6.63
N ILE A 62 -14.01 -17.71 5.51
CA ILE A 62 -14.85 -16.51 5.29
C ILE A 62 -16.17 -17.04 4.71
N GLU A 63 -17.16 -17.28 5.57
CA GLU A 63 -18.53 -17.67 5.22
C GLU A 63 -18.71 -18.30 3.83
N GLU A 64 -18.47 -19.61 3.75
CA GLU A 64 -19.28 -20.45 2.87
C GLU A 64 -20.34 -21.04 3.79
N ASP A 65 -21.63 -20.85 3.47
CA ASP A 65 -22.74 -21.47 4.19
C ASP A 65 -22.40 -22.96 4.39
N GLU A 66 -22.08 -23.36 5.64
CA GLU A 66 -21.97 -24.77 6.02
C GLU A 66 -23.32 -25.48 5.93
N MET A 67 -24.37 -24.70 5.69
CA MET A 67 -25.74 -25.09 5.49
C MET A 67 -26.04 -25.25 4.00
N ASP A 68 -26.80 -26.28 3.66
CA ASP A 68 -27.40 -26.38 2.34
C ASP A 68 -28.39 -25.23 2.08
N LYS A 69 -28.90 -25.15 0.85
CA LYS A 69 -29.91 -24.15 0.45
C LYS A 69 -31.21 -24.17 1.27
N PHE A 70 -31.38 -25.14 2.16
CA PHE A 70 -32.53 -25.31 3.05
C PHE A 70 -32.19 -25.15 4.54
N GLY A 71 -30.92 -24.88 4.87
CA GLY A 71 -30.47 -24.62 6.23
C GLY A 71 -29.93 -25.81 7.01
N TYR A 72 -29.56 -26.92 6.35
CA TYR A 72 -29.07 -28.13 7.02
C TYR A 72 -27.55 -28.35 6.86
N TYR A 73 -26.92 -28.87 7.91
CA TYR A 73 -25.50 -29.22 7.96
C TYR A 73 -25.26 -30.66 7.50
N TYR A 74 -24.38 -30.89 6.53
CA TYR A 74 -23.98 -32.24 6.12
C TYR A 74 -22.90 -32.83 7.03
N CYS A 75 -23.02 -34.14 7.33
CA CYS A 75 -21.91 -34.92 7.89
C CYS A 75 -20.69 -34.82 6.95
N GLN A 76 -19.51 -34.50 7.50
CA GLN A 76 -18.30 -34.30 6.71
C GLN A 76 -17.67 -35.61 6.20
N PHE A 77 -18.19 -36.77 6.61
CA PHE A 77 -17.72 -38.07 6.13
C PHE A 77 -18.35 -38.39 4.77
N PRO A 78 -17.56 -38.54 3.68
CA PRO A 78 -18.08 -38.65 2.31
C PRO A 78 -19.03 -39.84 2.08
N SER A 79 -18.92 -40.88 2.90
CA SER A 79 -19.74 -42.10 2.82
C SER A 79 -21.01 -42.05 3.67
N CYS A 80 -21.23 -41.00 4.47
CA CYS A 80 -22.34 -40.94 5.42
C CYS A 80 -23.59 -40.27 4.84
N GLY A 81 -23.42 -39.10 4.20
CA GLY A 81 -24.49 -38.38 3.50
C GLY A 81 -25.65 -37.86 4.37
N LEU A 82 -25.58 -37.98 5.70
CA LEU A 82 -26.62 -37.50 6.62
C LEU A 82 -26.58 -35.97 6.80
N VAL A 83 -27.75 -35.38 7.05
CA VAL A 83 -27.94 -33.94 7.27
C VAL A 83 -28.55 -33.66 8.66
N PHE A 84 -28.20 -32.51 9.25
CA PHE A 84 -28.58 -32.11 10.60
C PHE A 84 -29.07 -30.67 10.63
N SER A 85 -30.06 -30.36 11.46
CA SER A 85 -30.57 -28.98 11.61
C SER A 85 -29.68 -28.09 12.48
N THR A 86 -28.78 -28.68 13.28
CA THR A 86 -27.87 -27.93 14.15
C THR A 86 -26.46 -28.49 14.11
N LYS A 87 -25.45 -27.61 14.19
CA LYS A 87 -24.02 -27.99 14.20
C LYS A 87 -23.65 -28.91 15.37
N GLN A 88 -24.33 -28.79 16.52
CA GLN A 88 -24.09 -29.66 17.68
C GLN A 88 -24.53 -31.11 17.44
N THR A 89 -25.66 -31.32 16.76
CA THR A 89 -26.15 -32.67 16.46
C THR A 89 -25.29 -33.35 15.39
N GLN A 90 -24.82 -32.59 14.40
CA GLN A 90 -23.82 -33.06 13.43
C GLN A 90 -22.53 -33.54 14.13
N LYS A 91 -21.91 -32.69 14.96
CA LYS A 91 -20.67 -33.04 15.68
C LYS A 91 -20.84 -34.24 16.61
N ARG A 92 -22.01 -34.37 17.25
CA ARG A 92 -22.33 -35.53 18.10
C ARG A 92 -22.41 -36.81 17.27
N HIS A 93 -23.06 -36.77 16.11
CA HIS A 93 -23.13 -37.89 15.18
C HIS A 93 -21.73 -38.29 14.69
N GLU A 94 -20.92 -37.33 14.24
CA GLU A 94 -19.56 -37.59 13.75
C GLU A 94 -18.69 -38.27 14.81
N ARG A 95 -18.77 -37.82 16.06
CA ARG A 95 -18.03 -38.44 17.19
C ARG A 95 -18.50 -39.86 17.52
N GLN A 96 -19.78 -40.16 17.35
CA GLN A 96 -20.36 -41.47 17.70
C GLN A 96 -20.18 -42.51 16.59
N PHE A 97 -20.33 -42.11 15.33
CA PHE A 97 -20.40 -43.02 14.19
C PHE A 97 -19.18 -42.93 13.26
N HIS A 98 -18.32 -41.91 13.43
CA HIS A 98 -17.06 -41.75 12.70
C HIS A 98 -15.85 -41.53 13.64
N PRO A 99 -15.61 -42.42 14.63
CA PRO A 99 -14.56 -42.25 15.64
C PRO A 99 -13.12 -42.29 15.08
N ASN A 100 -12.93 -42.83 13.86
CA ASN A 100 -11.63 -42.85 13.16
C ASN A 100 -11.42 -41.65 12.21
N GLY A 101 -12.36 -40.70 12.18
CA GLY A 101 -12.13 -39.38 11.58
C GLY A 101 -11.26 -38.57 12.52
N ASN A 102 -9.99 -38.35 12.16
CA ASN A 102 -9.01 -37.70 13.02
C ASN A 102 -9.42 -36.25 13.34
N PHE A 103 -10.01 -36.04 14.51
CA PHE A 103 -10.29 -34.73 15.09
C PHE A 103 -9.71 -34.74 16.51
N ASP A 104 -8.73 -33.87 16.76
CA ASP A 104 -8.14 -33.55 18.06
C ASP A 104 -7.01 -34.46 18.61
N ALA A 105 -5.93 -34.65 17.84
CA ALA A 105 -4.64 -35.01 18.45
C ALA A 105 -3.90 -33.72 18.87
N PRO A 106 -3.56 -33.50 20.16
CA PRO A 106 -2.72 -32.39 20.56
C PRO A 106 -1.31 -32.57 19.98
N PRO A 107 -0.58 -31.48 19.64
CA PRO A 107 0.80 -31.61 19.19
C PRO A 107 1.61 -32.23 20.33
N ILE A 108 2.28 -33.33 20.04
CA ILE A 108 3.35 -33.84 20.89
C ILE A 108 4.44 -32.77 20.87
N GLU A 109 4.65 -32.09 21.99
CA GLU A 109 5.80 -31.20 22.19
C GLU A 109 7.07 -32.07 22.14
N GLN A 110 7.64 -32.19 20.94
CA GLN A 110 9.03 -32.56 20.79
C GLN A 110 9.82 -31.26 20.92
N GLU A 111 10.68 -31.18 21.93
CA GLU A 111 11.75 -30.19 21.99
C GLU A 111 12.68 -30.41 20.80
N ILE A 112 12.37 -29.75 19.68
CA ILE A 112 13.24 -29.76 18.52
C ILE A 112 14.28 -28.67 18.73
N THR A 113 15.51 -29.10 18.95
CA THR A 113 16.72 -28.29 18.74
C THR A 113 16.92 -28.08 17.24
N THR A 114 16.03 -27.33 16.59
CA THR A 114 16.14 -27.00 15.16
C THR A 114 16.84 -25.67 14.99
N ARG A 115 17.84 -25.66 14.11
CA ARG A 115 18.20 -24.43 13.39
C ARG A 115 16.89 -23.82 12.87
N PHE A 116 16.60 -22.57 13.18
CA PHE A 116 15.40 -21.89 12.68
C PHE A 116 15.45 -21.87 11.14
N GLU A 117 14.76 -22.82 10.50
CA GLU A 117 14.63 -22.85 9.04
C GLU A 117 13.68 -21.72 8.62
N GLU A 118 14.16 -20.80 7.78
CA GLU A 118 13.37 -19.66 7.32
C GLU A 118 12.14 -20.14 6.50
N ASP A 119 10.97 -19.57 6.80
CA ASP A 119 9.76 -19.73 5.96
C ASP A 119 9.72 -18.58 4.94
N PHE A 120 10.26 -18.81 3.75
CA PHE A 120 10.37 -17.76 2.74
C PHE A 120 9.01 -17.33 2.15
N MET A 121 7.99 -18.19 2.21
CA MET A 121 6.63 -17.85 1.79
C MET A 121 5.98 -16.90 2.80
N PHE A 122 6.06 -17.23 4.09
CA PHE A 122 5.60 -16.37 5.18
C PHE A 122 6.30 -15.03 5.14
N ASN A 123 7.64 -15.03 5.01
CA ASN A 123 8.44 -13.82 4.93
C ASN A 123 7.98 -12.89 3.80
N TYR A 124 7.72 -13.44 2.60
CA TYR A 124 7.21 -12.66 1.46
C TYR A 124 5.89 -11.96 1.79
N HIS A 125 4.93 -12.68 2.36
CA HIS A 125 3.62 -12.12 2.70
C HIS A 125 3.65 -11.17 3.90
N GLN A 126 4.47 -11.47 4.91
CA GLN A 126 4.68 -10.63 6.08
C GLN A 126 5.31 -9.29 5.70
N VAL A 127 6.39 -9.29 4.91
CA VAL A 127 7.05 -8.07 4.46
C VAL A 127 6.13 -7.24 3.58
N LYS A 128 5.34 -7.90 2.73
CA LYS A 128 4.34 -7.24 1.89
C LYS A 128 3.24 -6.57 2.72
N LEU A 129 2.75 -7.24 3.76
CA LEU A 129 1.80 -6.66 4.71
C LEU A 129 2.42 -5.47 5.45
N MET A 130 3.63 -5.62 6.00
CA MET A 130 4.33 -4.55 6.70
C MET A 130 4.56 -3.33 5.80
N PHE A 131 5.06 -3.52 4.58
CA PHE A 131 5.22 -2.43 3.61
C PHE A 131 3.88 -1.80 3.24
N GLY A 132 2.83 -2.61 3.12
CA GLY A 132 1.46 -2.14 2.89
C GLY A 132 0.91 -1.26 4.00
N LEU A 133 1.14 -1.63 5.27
CA LEU A 133 0.74 -0.84 6.44
C LEU A 133 1.47 0.51 6.47
N ILE A 134 2.76 0.55 6.12
CA ILE A 134 3.52 1.80 6.01
C ILE A 134 2.91 2.72 4.93
N LEU A 135 2.54 2.16 3.78
CA LEU A 135 1.88 2.94 2.71
C LEU A 135 0.49 3.43 3.13
N MET A 136 -0.29 2.63 3.87
CA MET A 136 -1.57 3.07 4.40
C MET A 136 -1.40 4.22 5.40
N ALA A 137 -0.44 4.12 6.32
CA ALA A 137 -0.13 5.21 7.25
C ALA A 137 0.33 6.48 6.54
N PHE A 138 1.10 6.34 5.45
CA PHE A 138 1.49 7.47 4.60
C PHE A 138 0.29 8.13 3.93
N GLU A 139 -0.60 7.35 3.33
CA GLU A 139 -1.81 7.88 2.69
C GLU A 139 -2.78 8.53 3.68
N ASP A 140 -2.87 7.97 4.89
CA ASP A 140 -3.69 8.52 5.97
C ASP A 140 -3.14 9.86 6.47
N ALA A 141 -1.82 9.94 6.73
CA ALA A 141 -1.15 11.19 7.08
C ALA A 141 -1.37 12.27 6.02
N VAL A 142 -1.37 11.91 4.74
CA VAL A 142 -1.69 12.84 3.64
C VAL A 142 -3.14 13.33 3.70
N LYS A 143 -4.10 12.43 3.89
CA LYS A 143 -5.54 12.77 3.91
C LYS A 143 -5.93 13.62 5.10
N GLU A 144 -5.30 13.40 6.25
CA GLU A 144 -5.51 14.14 7.49
C GLU A 144 -4.64 15.41 7.58
N GLY A 145 -3.71 15.61 6.65
CA GLY A 145 -2.80 16.75 6.66
C GLY A 145 -1.78 16.70 7.81
N ASP A 146 -1.42 15.51 8.28
CA ASP A 146 -0.52 15.30 9.41
C ASP A 146 0.96 15.34 8.98
N GLY A 147 1.54 16.54 9.05
CA GLY A 147 2.95 16.77 8.73
C GLY A 147 3.92 16.08 9.69
N GLN A 148 3.51 15.81 10.94
CA GLN A 148 4.37 15.16 11.92
C GLN A 148 4.43 13.66 11.68
N GLN A 149 3.29 13.01 11.45
CA GLN A 149 3.25 11.59 11.08
C GLN A 149 4.00 11.36 9.75
N LEU A 150 3.81 12.24 8.78
CA LEU A 150 4.53 12.18 7.50
C LEU A 150 6.05 12.28 7.69
N PHE A 151 6.51 13.19 8.56
CA PHE A 151 7.93 13.34 8.89
C PHE A 151 8.54 12.07 9.50
N GLU A 152 7.84 11.40 10.42
CA GLU A 152 8.29 10.12 10.99
C GLU A 152 8.36 9.01 9.94
N ILE A 153 7.36 8.93 9.05
CA ILE A 153 7.37 7.98 7.94
C ILE A 153 8.54 8.22 6.99
N TYR A 154 8.90 9.49 6.74
CA TYR A 154 10.05 9.82 5.90
C TYR A 154 11.40 9.36 6.47
N LYS A 155 11.54 9.26 7.80
CA LYS A 155 12.73 8.64 8.40
C LYS A 155 12.85 7.18 8.00
N LEU A 156 11.73 6.44 7.97
CA LEU A 156 11.71 5.05 7.51
C LEU A 156 11.91 4.95 6.00
N PHE A 157 11.29 5.82 5.21
CA PHE A 157 11.49 5.86 3.76
C PHE A 157 12.94 6.19 3.38
N LEU A 158 13.64 7.03 4.13
CA LEU A 158 15.07 7.26 3.93
C LEU A 158 15.86 5.94 3.96
N LEU A 159 15.62 5.13 4.99
CA LEU A 159 16.28 3.83 5.14
C LEU A 159 15.93 2.89 3.99
N LEU A 160 14.65 2.81 3.62
CA LEU A 160 14.17 1.98 2.52
C LEU A 160 14.79 2.42 1.18
N TYR A 161 14.84 3.73 0.89
CA TYR A 161 15.45 4.24 -0.33
C TYR A 161 16.94 3.95 -0.38
N LYS A 162 17.67 4.15 0.73
CA LYS A 162 19.11 3.89 0.79
C LYS A 162 19.40 2.39 0.61
N ALA A 163 18.68 1.53 1.33
CA ALA A 163 18.89 0.09 1.30
C ALA A 163 18.59 -0.53 -0.08
N ASN A 164 17.68 0.07 -0.85
CA ASN A 164 17.27 -0.41 -2.18
C ASN A 164 17.91 0.35 -3.35
N GLY A 165 18.95 1.16 -3.10
CA GLY A 165 19.71 1.85 -4.17
C GLY A 165 18.98 3.03 -4.83
N HIS A 166 17.90 3.53 -4.23
CA HIS A 166 17.15 4.69 -4.70
C HIS A 166 17.81 6.00 -4.26
N THR A 167 19.03 6.24 -4.72
CA THR A 167 19.93 7.30 -4.24
C THR A 167 19.33 8.71 -4.33
N LYS A 168 18.63 9.04 -5.42
CA LYS A 168 17.98 10.35 -5.59
C LYS A 168 16.90 10.60 -4.55
N TYR A 169 16.07 9.58 -4.30
CA TYR A 169 15.01 9.66 -3.29
C TYR A 169 15.60 9.71 -1.89
N ALA A 170 16.59 8.88 -1.59
CA ALA A 170 17.30 8.92 -0.31
C ALA A 170 17.92 10.30 -0.05
N TYR A 171 18.62 10.88 -1.04
CA TYR A 171 19.23 12.20 -0.94
C TYR A 171 18.19 13.30 -0.67
N ALA A 172 17.11 13.34 -1.46
CA ALA A 172 16.05 14.34 -1.30
C ALA A 172 15.34 14.21 0.06
N THR A 173 15.08 12.98 0.52
CA THR A 173 14.50 12.73 1.83
C THR A 173 15.44 13.13 2.96
N LEU A 174 16.74 12.81 2.87
CA LEU A 174 17.72 13.25 3.87
C LEU A 174 17.79 14.78 3.94
N LEU A 175 17.81 15.47 2.79
CA LEU A 175 17.81 16.93 2.75
C LEU A 175 16.54 17.53 3.37
N TYR A 176 15.38 16.92 3.11
CA TYR A 176 14.12 17.33 3.75
C TYR A 176 14.19 17.20 5.28
N LEU A 177 14.69 16.06 5.78
CA LEU A 177 14.83 15.83 7.21
C LEU A 177 15.83 16.81 7.84
N ASP A 178 16.99 17.01 7.22
CA ASP A 178 18.04 17.94 7.68
C ASP A 178 17.55 19.39 7.67
N LYS A 179 16.76 19.79 6.67
CA LYS A 179 16.12 21.10 6.64
C LYS A 179 15.26 21.36 7.85
N ILE A 180 14.43 20.39 8.23
CA ILE A 180 13.54 20.52 9.39
C ILE A 180 14.33 20.47 10.70
N CYS A 181 15.35 19.61 10.78
CA CYS A 181 16.07 19.37 12.04
C CYS A 181 17.19 20.36 12.33
N SER A 182 17.78 20.99 11.32
CA SER A 182 19.09 21.65 11.49
C SER A 182 19.34 22.88 10.63
N ILE A 183 18.77 22.98 9.42
CA ILE A 183 19.05 24.13 8.53
C ILE A 183 18.07 25.29 8.75
N PHE A 184 16.78 25.00 8.87
CA PHE A 184 15.74 26.04 8.91
C PHE A 184 15.45 26.53 10.32
N SER A 185 15.03 27.79 10.42
CA SER A 185 14.43 28.31 11.65
C SER A 185 13.18 27.51 12.01
N GLU A 186 12.76 27.55 13.28
CA GLU A 186 11.54 26.87 13.73
C GLU A 186 10.31 27.24 12.88
N TYR A 187 10.20 28.50 12.47
CA TYR A 187 9.14 28.98 11.61
C TYR A 187 9.16 28.33 10.23
N GLU A 188 10.32 28.33 9.56
CA GLU A 188 10.49 27.76 8.23
C GLU A 188 10.36 26.24 8.24
N ALA A 189 10.90 25.57 9.26
CA ALA A 189 10.78 24.14 9.47
C ALA A 189 9.30 23.73 9.64
N ASN A 190 8.52 24.49 10.43
CA ASN A 190 7.08 24.27 10.56
C ASN A 190 6.37 24.45 9.21
N ARG A 191 6.65 25.54 8.47
CA ARG A 191 6.07 25.72 7.14
C ARG A 191 6.41 24.58 6.21
N LEU A 192 7.67 24.15 6.14
CA LEU A 192 8.09 23.04 5.28
C LEU A 192 7.44 21.72 5.70
N LYS A 193 7.23 21.48 7.00
CA LYS A 193 6.63 20.25 7.52
C LYS A 193 5.14 20.16 7.18
N TRP A 194 4.39 21.25 7.35
CA TRP A 194 2.92 21.26 7.21
C TRP A 194 2.45 21.65 5.80
N ASN A 195 3.27 22.32 4.99
CA ASN A 195 2.94 22.72 3.62
C ASN A 195 3.19 21.59 2.60
N TRP A 196 2.80 20.37 2.94
CA TRP A 196 2.84 19.19 2.06
C TRP A 196 1.49 18.82 1.48
N PHE A 197 0.43 19.43 2.00
CA PHE A 197 -0.95 19.04 1.76
C PHE A 197 -1.74 20.20 1.17
N TYR A 198 -2.80 19.87 0.45
CA TYR A 198 -3.70 20.86 -0.10
C TYR A 198 -5.15 20.35 -0.03
N ASN A 199 -6.02 21.12 0.61
CA ASN A 199 -7.43 20.79 0.75
C ASN A 199 -8.29 21.59 -0.25
N ASN A 200 -8.55 21.04 -1.44
CA ASN A 200 -9.30 21.74 -2.50
C ASN A 200 -10.74 22.10 -2.09
N HIS A 201 -11.40 21.26 -1.29
CA HIS A 201 -12.85 21.34 -1.08
C HIS A 201 -13.24 21.56 0.39
N GLY A 202 -12.24 21.67 1.28
CA GLY A 202 -12.44 21.64 2.72
C GLY A 202 -12.92 20.28 3.25
N GLY A 203 -12.89 20.16 4.57
CA GLY A 203 -13.35 18.98 5.31
C GLY A 203 -12.24 17.99 5.65
N LYS A 204 -12.51 17.17 6.67
CA LYS A 204 -11.55 16.19 7.23
C LYS A 204 -11.30 15.04 6.27
N GLY A 205 -10.07 14.51 6.24
CA GLY A 205 -9.71 13.35 5.41
C GLY A 205 -9.72 13.61 3.89
N LYS A 206 -9.71 14.89 3.46
CA LYS A 206 -9.86 15.30 2.05
C LYS A 206 -8.63 15.98 1.47
N ASP A 207 -7.55 16.04 2.22
CA ASP A 207 -6.29 16.58 1.74
C ASP A 207 -5.69 15.70 0.64
N ILE A 208 -5.05 16.35 -0.32
CA ILE A 208 -4.24 15.72 -1.35
C ILE A 208 -2.79 16.17 -1.22
N PRO A 209 -1.80 15.43 -1.75
CA PRO A 209 -0.44 15.91 -1.81
C PRO A 209 -0.38 17.26 -2.56
N LEU A 210 0.38 18.21 -2.03
CA LEU A 210 0.58 19.51 -2.67
C LEU A 210 1.22 19.36 -4.05
N ASP A 211 2.11 18.37 -4.23
CA ASP A 211 2.69 18.02 -5.52
C ASP A 211 1.62 17.64 -6.56
N LEU A 212 0.56 16.92 -6.14
CA LEU A 212 -0.56 16.59 -7.03
C LEU A 212 -1.36 17.84 -7.42
N LYS A 213 -1.58 18.79 -6.49
CA LYS A 213 -2.17 20.10 -6.82
C LYS A 213 -1.28 20.86 -7.81
N LYS A 214 0.04 20.83 -7.62
CA LYS A 214 1.00 21.44 -8.56
C LYS A 214 0.97 20.77 -9.94
N GLU A 215 0.82 19.46 -10.02
CA GLU A 215 0.65 18.75 -11.29
C GLU A 215 -0.64 19.20 -12.01
N HIS A 216 -1.75 19.33 -11.29
CA HIS A 216 -3.00 19.87 -11.84
C HIS A 216 -2.82 21.30 -12.37
N GLN A 217 -2.20 22.19 -11.59
CA GLN A 217 -1.90 23.56 -11.99
C GLN A 217 -1.01 23.61 -13.24
N ASN A 218 0.06 22.80 -13.27
CA ASN A 218 0.96 22.69 -14.43
C ASN A 218 0.22 22.22 -15.68
N LYS A 219 -0.72 21.28 -15.54
CA LYS A 219 -1.55 20.81 -16.65
C LYS A 219 -2.46 21.92 -17.18
N GLN A 220 -3.10 22.70 -16.32
CA GLN A 220 -3.92 23.83 -16.76
C GLN A 220 -3.08 24.91 -17.43
N LEU A 221 -1.95 25.27 -16.83
CA LEU A 221 -1.03 26.24 -17.37
C LEU A 221 -0.54 25.85 -18.78
N LYS A 222 -0.18 24.58 -18.98
CA LYS A 222 0.17 24.05 -20.30
C LYS A 222 -0.95 24.17 -21.33
N LYS A 223 -2.22 24.04 -20.94
CA LYS A 223 -3.35 24.27 -21.86
C LYS A 223 -3.46 25.74 -22.23
N MET A 224 -3.35 26.64 -21.25
CA MET A 224 -3.38 28.09 -21.48
C MET A 224 -2.24 28.52 -22.41
N TRP A 225 -1.04 27.99 -22.22
CA TRP A 225 0.11 28.24 -23.09
C TRP A 225 -0.11 27.72 -24.52
N ARG A 226 -0.71 26.54 -24.69
CA ARG A 226 -1.08 26.03 -26.02
C ARG A 226 -2.09 26.95 -26.71
N ALA A 227 -3.02 27.53 -25.95
CA ALA A 227 -4.01 28.46 -26.49
C ALA A 227 -3.41 29.79 -26.98
N LEU A 228 -2.22 30.19 -26.50
CA LEU A 228 -1.52 31.37 -27.02
C LEU A 228 -0.99 31.18 -28.45
N GLY A 229 -0.76 29.93 -28.89
CA GLY A 229 -0.23 29.62 -30.21
C GLY A 229 1.08 30.38 -30.51
N PRO A 230 1.20 31.10 -31.64
CA PRO A 230 2.40 31.85 -32.00
C PRO A 230 2.82 32.93 -30.99
N ASN A 231 1.91 33.36 -30.11
CA ASN A 231 2.20 34.39 -29.11
C ASN A 231 2.87 33.85 -27.85
N LEU A 232 3.19 32.56 -27.80
CA LEU A 232 3.90 31.97 -26.67
C LEU A 232 5.35 32.49 -26.62
N ASN A 233 5.60 33.39 -25.68
CA ASN A 233 6.93 33.86 -25.29
C ASN A 233 7.00 33.95 -23.76
N GLU A 234 8.19 34.11 -23.19
CA GLU A 234 8.42 34.09 -21.74
C GLU A 234 7.56 35.12 -20.99
N LYS A 235 7.47 36.34 -21.52
CA LYS A 235 6.65 37.42 -20.94
C LYS A 235 5.16 37.03 -20.89
N ASN A 236 4.63 36.51 -21.99
CA ASN A 236 3.23 36.08 -22.06
C ASN A 236 2.96 34.83 -21.22
N ALA A 237 3.90 33.89 -21.16
CA ALA A 237 3.81 32.68 -20.35
C ALA A 237 3.81 33.01 -18.85
N ALA A 238 4.71 33.89 -18.40
CA ALA A 238 4.80 34.36 -17.02
C ALA A 238 3.53 35.14 -16.62
N ARG A 239 3.03 36.01 -17.52
CA ARG A 239 1.77 36.73 -17.29
C ARG A 239 0.60 35.76 -17.06
N LEU A 240 0.46 34.72 -17.88
CA LEU A 240 -0.61 33.72 -17.68
C LEU A 240 -0.42 32.90 -16.41
N ALA A 241 0.82 32.52 -16.07
CA ALA A 241 1.11 31.81 -14.84
C ALA A 241 0.69 32.63 -13.60
N GLY A 242 0.95 33.93 -13.60
CA GLY A 242 0.54 34.84 -12.52
C GLY A 242 -0.98 35.01 -12.38
N THR A 243 -1.76 34.67 -13.41
CA THR A 243 -3.24 34.73 -13.38
C THR A 243 -3.91 33.40 -13.06
N LEU A 244 -3.15 32.30 -12.92
CA LEU A 244 -3.71 30.95 -12.85
C LEU A 244 -4.71 30.79 -11.71
N ASP A 245 -4.36 31.23 -10.51
CA ASP A 245 -5.22 31.07 -9.33
C ASP A 245 -6.51 31.91 -9.49
N SER A 246 -6.41 33.13 -10.01
CA SER A 246 -7.58 33.97 -10.29
C SER A 246 -8.51 33.34 -11.33
N VAL A 247 -7.94 32.75 -12.39
CA VAL A 247 -8.72 32.05 -13.42
C VAL A 247 -9.40 30.81 -12.84
N GLU A 248 -8.70 30.01 -12.00
CA GLU A 248 -9.30 28.86 -11.32
C GLU A 248 -10.48 29.29 -10.44
N CYS A 249 -10.36 30.38 -9.67
CA CYS A 249 -11.44 30.93 -8.87
C CYS A 249 -12.64 31.37 -9.70
N ILE A 250 -12.42 32.07 -10.82
CA ILE A 250 -13.49 32.52 -11.72
C ILE A 250 -14.21 31.30 -12.31
N MET A 251 -13.46 30.30 -12.79
CA MET A 251 -14.06 29.08 -13.35
C MET A 251 -14.93 28.35 -12.31
N GLN A 252 -14.47 28.21 -11.08
CA GLN A 252 -15.25 27.59 -10.00
C GLN A 252 -16.53 28.39 -9.68
N SER A 253 -16.45 29.73 -9.71
CA SER A 253 -17.64 30.58 -9.50
C SER A 253 -18.66 30.39 -10.63
N VAL A 254 -18.21 30.41 -11.88
CA VAL A 254 -19.07 30.20 -13.05
C VAL A 254 -19.71 28.82 -13.02
N ASP A 255 -18.93 27.76 -12.72
CA ASP A 255 -19.46 26.41 -12.62
C ASP A 255 -20.55 26.30 -11.54
N LYS A 256 -20.36 26.98 -10.40
CA LYS A 256 -21.34 27.04 -9.31
C LYS A 256 -22.62 27.77 -9.73
N ASP A 257 -22.50 28.93 -10.38
CA ASP A 257 -23.63 29.75 -10.81
C ASP A 257 -24.44 29.06 -11.92
N CYS A 258 -23.74 28.41 -12.85
CA CYS A 258 -24.34 27.63 -13.92
C CYS A 258 -24.88 26.26 -13.47
N LYS A 259 -24.75 25.91 -12.18
CA LYS A 259 -25.09 24.59 -11.63
C LYS A 259 -24.55 23.47 -12.50
N VAL A 260 -23.31 23.62 -12.98
CA VAL A 260 -22.66 22.62 -13.82
C VAL A 260 -22.66 21.33 -13.03
N ILE A 261 -23.51 20.39 -13.44
CA ILE A 261 -23.51 19.06 -12.88
C ILE A 261 -22.24 18.43 -13.41
N GLU A 262 -21.20 18.38 -12.58
CA GLU A 262 -20.04 17.55 -12.86
C GLU A 262 -20.56 16.16 -13.19
N ARG A 263 -20.45 15.76 -14.46
CA ARG A 263 -20.68 14.37 -14.85
C ARG A 263 -19.56 13.57 -14.22
N LYS A 264 -19.76 13.16 -12.96
CA LYS A 264 -18.91 12.19 -12.31
C LYS A 264 -19.09 10.90 -13.10
N SER A 265 -18.19 10.67 -14.06
CA SER A 265 -18.06 9.35 -14.64
C SER A 265 -17.49 8.49 -13.52
N HIS A 266 -18.35 7.93 -12.69
CA HIS A 266 -17.99 6.75 -11.94
C HIS A 266 -17.71 5.69 -13.00
N ARG A 267 -16.43 5.48 -13.37
CA ARG A 267 -16.04 4.25 -14.05
C ARG A 267 -16.66 3.15 -13.19
N ALA A 268 -17.49 2.29 -13.80
CA ALA A 268 -18.23 1.24 -13.10
C ALA A 268 -17.30 0.62 -12.07
N VAL A 269 -17.57 0.87 -10.79
CA VAL A 269 -16.72 0.42 -9.70
C VAL A 269 -16.79 -1.10 -9.76
N PRO A 270 -15.76 -1.80 -10.24
CA PRO A 270 -15.83 -3.25 -10.30
C PRO A 270 -15.92 -3.70 -8.85
N LYS A 271 -16.91 -4.54 -8.51
CA LYS A 271 -17.20 -5.03 -7.14
C LYS A 271 -15.92 -5.17 -6.34
N LYS A 272 -15.63 -4.17 -5.50
CA LYS A 272 -14.32 -4.02 -4.85
C LYS A 272 -14.07 -5.20 -3.92
N GLU A 273 -15.15 -5.68 -3.28
CA GLU A 273 -15.13 -6.79 -2.34
C GLU A 273 -14.73 -8.10 -3.01
N GLN A 274 -15.09 -8.32 -4.29
CA GLN A 274 -14.76 -9.59 -4.97
C GLN A 274 -13.25 -9.78 -5.15
N ALA A 275 -12.51 -8.71 -5.41
CA ALA A 275 -11.06 -8.79 -5.54
C ALA A 275 -10.41 -9.07 -4.18
N VAL A 276 -10.88 -8.40 -3.12
CA VAL A 276 -10.42 -8.63 -1.75
C VAL A 276 -10.70 -10.08 -1.35
N TYR A 277 -11.96 -10.52 -1.45
CA TYR A 277 -12.39 -11.88 -1.14
C TYR A 277 -11.56 -12.94 -1.88
N GLN A 278 -11.32 -12.76 -3.18
CA GLN A 278 -10.52 -13.69 -3.97
C GLN A 278 -9.08 -13.80 -3.44
N ILE A 279 -8.46 -12.69 -3.06
CA ILE A 279 -7.09 -12.67 -2.52
C ILE A 279 -7.07 -13.28 -1.11
N VAL A 280 -8.06 -13.01 -0.26
CA VAL A 280 -8.15 -13.63 1.07
C VAL A 280 -8.31 -15.14 0.93
N LYS A 281 -9.25 -15.61 0.09
CA LYS A 281 -9.44 -17.04 -0.21
C LYS A 281 -8.15 -17.70 -0.67
N ASP A 282 -7.44 -17.09 -1.62
CA ASP A 282 -6.16 -17.61 -2.11
C ASP A 282 -5.08 -17.65 -1.01
N SER A 283 -5.05 -16.65 -0.11
CA SER A 283 -4.10 -16.54 0.99
C SER A 283 -4.36 -17.56 2.11
N THR A 284 -5.63 -17.74 2.48
CA THR A 284 -6.08 -18.71 3.49
C THR A 284 -5.85 -20.15 3.01
N ILE A 285 -6.20 -20.48 1.75
CA ILE A 285 -5.94 -21.80 1.17
C ILE A 285 -4.45 -22.14 1.20
N LYS A 286 -3.58 -21.15 0.93
CA LYS A 286 -2.12 -21.34 0.96
C LYS A 286 -1.50 -21.21 2.35
N LYS A 287 -2.28 -20.88 3.38
CA LYS A 287 -1.81 -20.66 4.75
C LYS A 287 -0.60 -19.73 4.82
N VAL A 288 -0.64 -18.64 4.04
CA VAL A 288 0.55 -17.79 3.85
C VAL A 288 0.96 -17.00 5.09
N PHE A 289 0.04 -16.82 6.04
CA PHE A 289 0.29 -16.19 7.33
C PHE A 289 0.52 -17.18 8.48
N THR A 290 0.33 -18.48 8.26
CA THR A 290 0.76 -19.51 9.19
C THR A 290 2.26 -19.76 9.00
N ASN A 291 3.07 -19.55 10.03
CA ASN A 291 4.50 -19.84 9.98
C ASN A 291 4.72 -21.36 9.90
N THR A 292 5.36 -21.81 8.81
CA THR A 292 5.71 -23.20 8.56
C THR A 292 7.22 -23.27 8.31
N PRO A 293 8.03 -23.63 9.33
CA PRO A 293 9.49 -23.69 9.20
C PRO A 293 9.93 -24.51 7.97
N GLY A 294 10.93 -24.00 7.23
CA GLY A 294 11.49 -24.66 6.05
C GLY A 294 10.62 -24.58 4.78
N ARG A 295 9.50 -23.86 4.79
CA ARG A 295 8.64 -23.71 3.62
C ARG A 295 9.30 -22.86 2.53
N GLU A 296 9.39 -23.43 1.33
CA GLU A 296 9.93 -22.76 0.15
C GLU A 296 9.11 -21.52 -0.25
N GLY A 297 9.81 -20.48 -0.70
CA GLY A 297 9.18 -19.27 -1.21
C GLY A 297 8.54 -19.48 -2.59
N HIS A 298 7.83 -18.47 -3.09
CA HIS A 298 7.40 -18.48 -4.48
C HIS A 298 8.62 -18.66 -5.40
N PRO A 299 8.56 -19.42 -6.51
CA PRO A 299 9.74 -19.60 -7.36
C PRO A 299 10.35 -18.30 -7.94
N SER A 300 9.57 -17.20 -8.03
CA SER A 300 10.10 -15.86 -8.43
C SER A 300 10.78 -15.09 -7.28
N PHE A 301 10.59 -15.57 -6.05
CA PHE A 301 10.93 -14.96 -4.77
C PHE A 301 11.35 -16.07 -3.77
N SER A 302 12.25 -16.96 -4.20
CA SER A 302 12.53 -18.21 -3.47
C SER A 302 13.16 -18.00 -2.10
N ASN A 303 14.02 -16.98 -1.96
CA ASN A 303 14.82 -16.71 -0.77
C ASN A 303 14.43 -15.35 -0.15
N PHE A 304 13.13 -15.13 0.05
CA PHE A 304 12.62 -13.84 0.52
C PHE A 304 12.85 -13.66 2.03
N ARG A 305 13.68 -12.69 2.42
CA ARG A 305 14.00 -12.39 3.83
C ARG A 305 12.83 -11.69 4.53
N SER A 306 12.67 -11.88 5.84
CA SER A 306 11.66 -11.20 6.67
C SER A 306 11.99 -9.72 6.98
N ASN A 307 13.26 -9.32 6.84
CA ASN A 307 13.70 -7.95 7.09
C ASN A 307 13.47 -7.06 5.85
N LEU A 308 12.91 -5.87 6.05
CA LEU A 308 12.75 -4.83 5.01
C LEU A 308 14.05 -4.13 4.62
N LEU A 309 15.07 -4.19 5.47
CA LEU A 309 16.36 -3.50 5.31
C LEU A 309 17.53 -4.51 5.29
N PRO A 310 17.46 -5.61 4.50
CA PRO A 310 18.43 -6.70 4.60
C PRO A 310 19.83 -6.29 4.13
N CYS A 311 19.93 -5.31 3.25
CA CYS A 311 21.19 -4.84 2.66
C CYS A 311 21.71 -3.54 3.32
N MET A 312 21.13 -3.11 4.45
CA MET A 312 21.50 -1.85 5.07
C MET A 312 22.75 -2.00 5.94
N ASP A 313 23.85 -1.36 5.52
CA ASP A 313 25.03 -1.17 6.37
C ASP A 313 24.90 0.17 7.12
N TYR A 314 24.82 0.08 8.45
CA TYR A 314 24.73 1.25 9.32
C TYR A 314 25.96 2.18 9.22
N ARG A 315 27.16 1.63 9.04
CA ARG A 315 28.39 2.45 8.95
C ARG A 315 28.43 3.21 7.64
N ASP A 316 28.03 2.56 6.54
CA ASP A 316 27.89 3.22 5.24
C ASP A 316 26.80 4.29 5.28
N LEU A 317 25.62 3.98 5.82
CA LEU A 317 24.53 4.94 5.99
C LEU A 317 24.98 6.16 6.80
N HIS A 318 25.60 5.95 7.96
CA HIS A 318 26.03 7.03 8.83
C HIS A 318 27.12 7.89 8.19
N ARG A 319 28.09 7.27 7.50
CA ARG A 319 29.10 8.01 6.73
C ARG A 319 28.43 8.87 5.66
N TRP A 320 27.58 8.26 4.85
CA TRP A 320 26.86 8.94 3.78
C TRP A 320 26.00 10.11 4.31
N MET A 321 25.30 9.94 5.43
CA MET A 321 24.52 11.02 6.05
C MET A 321 25.43 12.17 6.50
N ARG A 322 26.53 11.87 7.21
CA ARG A 322 27.46 12.90 7.70
C ARG A 322 28.10 13.69 6.56
N ASP A 323 28.53 13.01 5.50
CA ASP A 323 29.15 13.66 4.35
C ASP A 323 28.17 14.65 3.69
N ASN A 324 26.90 14.26 3.51
CA ASN A 324 25.89 15.15 2.93
C ASN A 324 25.52 16.31 3.86
N ILE A 325 25.31 16.06 5.15
CA ILE A 325 24.99 17.11 6.13
C ILE A 325 26.13 18.13 6.24
N SER A 326 27.39 17.68 6.25
CA SER A 326 28.56 18.57 6.25
C SER A 326 28.60 19.44 5.00
N ASN A 327 28.32 18.86 3.83
CA ASN A 327 28.28 19.60 2.57
C ASN A 327 27.14 20.63 2.52
N TRP A 328 25.97 20.32 3.08
CA TRP A 328 24.87 21.29 3.11
C TRP A 328 25.09 22.38 4.15
N LYS A 329 25.70 22.05 5.29
CA LYS A 329 26.08 23.04 6.29
C LYS A 329 26.95 24.15 5.68
N SER A 330 27.94 23.79 4.85
CA SER A 330 28.76 24.81 4.17
C SER A 330 27.96 25.63 3.16
N ILE A 331 27.04 25.01 2.40
CA ILE A 331 26.21 25.71 1.42
C ILE A 331 25.23 26.68 2.10
N TYR A 332 24.51 26.23 3.12
CA TYR A 332 23.43 27.02 3.72
C TYR A 332 23.93 28.06 4.74
N LEU A 333 25.02 27.80 5.45
CA LEU A 333 25.61 28.81 6.34
C LEU A 333 26.37 29.90 5.58
N ALA A 334 27.03 29.57 4.46
CA ALA A 334 27.71 30.59 3.64
C ALA A 334 26.75 31.62 3.01
N ASN A 335 25.46 31.30 2.91
CA ASN A 335 24.43 32.19 2.36
C ASN A 335 23.70 33.03 3.44
N LEU A 336 24.01 32.86 4.72
CA LEU A 336 23.46 33.68 5.81
C LEU A 336 24.35 34.89 6.16
N ASP A 337 25.61 34.87 5.72
CA ASP A 337 26.60 35.94 5.91
C ASP A 337 26.74 36.87 4.69
N SER A 338 25.87 36.70 3.67
CA SER A 338 25.79 37.51 2.44
C SER A 338 24.45 38.19 2.33
#